data_AF-A0A2G6KLI1-F1
#
_entry.id   AF-A0A2G6KLI1-F1
#
_cell.length_a   1.000
_cell.length_b   1.000
_cell.length_c   1.000
_cell.angle_alpha   90.00
_cell.angle_beta   90.00
_cell.angle_gamma   90.00
#
_symmetry.space_group_name_H-M   'P 1'
#
loop_
_entity.id
_entity.type
_entity.pdbx_description
1 polymer ?
#
loop_
_entity_poly.entity_id
_entity_poly.type
_entity_poly.pdbx_seq_one_letter_code
_entity_poly.pdbx_strand_id
1 'polypeptide(L)'
;MLWQNGAPVSITCGHELTTQLDSVRRATTTALNASLIPLLQELIATVRHTLDESGITAPLMVVKGDGSLVRAKWAMQRPIETILSGPAASVVGAWHLAGDRDSWVVDVGGTTTDIARLHNGQPQLNPDGAQVGRWRTMVEAVDIHTVGLGGDSQVSLDTDRQSWRDPPAIGPRRIIPLSLLARQYPDVLDELRRQAQQTPPPKMAGRFILAQRQPFHSLSEDDQELLALLSDGPQAISRLMADRRRYTSSLLYKIEHLAAKHLISYAGFTPTDALHVLDEFTRWDCEAAGLGAKLLSAQFHLSPDEFCRQVAAGMSDQIAAELLGKVLSQEMQAFPDWNQERTAALLLERALAPLSCSALECRLILKHPIIAIGAPVEAYLPRTAAQMHTELIIPECAHVANAVGAIAGGVVLRKQVVIQLIEEYERMFFRAYLPDGNRDFDEINQAVEEVAQIMRPVLEEQAIQAGADHVEIAMNRCDQLVPTGPGTIDELCLGSKLHFTATGRPGML
;
A
#
# COMPACT_ATOMS: atom_id res chain seq x y z
N MET A 1 -8.84 -33.24 -0.15
CA MET A 1 -8.52 -32.88 1.24
C MET A 1 -7.68 -33.99 1.83
N LEU A 2 -6.47 -33.67 2.29
CA LEU A 2 -5.68 -34.58 3.12
C LEU A 2 -6.01 -34.26 4.59
N TRP A 3 -6.12 -35.30 5.40
CA TRP A 3 -6.41 -35.19 6.83
C TRP A 3 -5.11 -35.37 7.60
N GLN A 4 -4.75 -34.40 8.44
CA GLN A 4 -3.68 -34.55 9.41
C GLN A 4 -4.30 -34.31 10.79
N ASN A 5 -4.27 -35.33 11.65
CA ASN A 5 -4.88 -35.30 12.99
C ASN A 5 -6.38 -34.90 13.02
N GLY A 6 -7.15 -35.24 11.99
CA GLY A 6 -8.60 -34.97 11.95
C GLY A 6 -8.99 -33.53 11.59
N ALA A 7 -8.03 -32.65 11.25
CA ALA A 7 -8.31 -31.33 10.71
C ALA A 7 -8.11 -31.30 9.18
N PRO A 8 -8.94 -30.57 8.42
CA PRO A 8 -8.74 -30.38 6.99
C PRO A 8 -7.45 -29.60 6.74
N VAL A 9 -6.54 -30.17 5.94
CA VAL A 9 -5.32 -29.49 5.50
C VAL A 9 -5.57 -28.82 4.16
N SER A 10 -5.29 -27.52 4.09
CA SER A 10 -5.29 -26.75 2.84
C SER A 10 -4.09 -27.14 1.98
N ILE A 11 -4.34 -27.47 0.71
CA ILE A 11 -3.30 -27.82 -0.26
C ILE A 11 -3.19 -26.65 -1.24
N THR A 12 -1.97 -26.17 -1.49
CA THR A 12 -1.72 -25.16 -2.53
C THR A 12 -0.77 -25.76 -3.57
N CYS A 13 -1.21 -25.78 -4.82
CA CYS A 13 -0.41 -26.22 -5.96
C CYS A 13 0.25 -24.99 -6.60
N GLY A 14 1.57 -24.90 -6.56
CA GLY A 14 2.28 -23.71 -7.07
C GLY A 14 2.06 -23.42 -8.57
N HIS A 15 1.78 -24.45 -9.38
CA HIS A 15 1.48 -24.30 -10.81
C HIS A 15 0.09 -23.71 -11.07
N GLU A 16 -0.85 -23.82 -10.12
CA GLU A 16 -2.18 -23.21 -10.23
C GLU A 16 -2.14 -21.70 -9.96
N LEU A 17 -1.18 -21.25 -9.14
CA LEU A 17 -0.93 -19.84 -8.83
C LEU A 17 -0.19 -19.13 -9.96
N THR A 18 0.85 -19.75 -10.52
CA THR A 18 1.65 -19.14 -11.59
C THR A 18 2.28 -20.20 -12.51
N THR A 19 2.27 -19.92 -13.80
CA THR A 19 2.97 -20.71 -14.83
C THR A 19 4.39 -20.20 -15.11
N GLN A 20 4.82 -19.13 -14.43
CA GLN A 20 6.14 -18.55 -14.63
C GLN A 20 7.28 -19.45 -14.12
N LEU A 21 8.42 -19.36 -14.82
CA LEU A 21 9.64 -20.11 -14.52
C LEU A 21 10.47 -19.38 -13.46
N ASP A 22 10.35 -19.80 -12.20
CA ASP A 22 11.30 -19.53 -11.12
C ASP A 22 10.92 -20.42 -9.93
N SER A 23 11.63 -21.53 -9.70
CA SER A 23 11.22 -22.52 -8.68
C SER A 23 11.24 -21.94 -7.26
N VAL A 24 12.17 -21.03 -6.96
CA VAL A 24 12.34 -20.43 -5.64
C VAL A 24 11.23 -19.42 -5.38
N ARG A 25 10.97 -18.50 -6.32
CA ARG A 25 9.83 -17.57 -6.19
C ARG A 25 8.50 -18.31 -6.19
N ARG A 26 8.38 -19.45 -6.90
CA ARG A 26 7.14 -20.24 -6.94
C ARG A 26 6.88 -20.92 -5.61
N ALA A 27 7.90 -21.55 -5.03
CA ALA A 27 7.83 -22.13 -3.70
C ALA A 27 7.51 -21.06 -2.65
N THR A 28 8.14 -19.89 -2.74
CA THR A 28 7.88 -18.76 -1.83
C THR A 28 6.43 -18.28 -1.93
N THR A 29 5.93 -18.05 -3.15
CA THR A 29 4.54 -17.62 -3.40
C THR A 29 3.54 -18.68 -2.90
N THR A 30 3.82 -19.96 -3.13
CA THR A 30 3.00 -21.09 -2.67
C THR A 30 2.94 -21.15 -1.15
N ALA A 31 4.08 -21.02 -0.47
CA ALA A 31 4.15 -21.05 0.98
C ALA A 31 3.42 -19.86 1.63
N LEU A 32 3.59 -18.65 1.07
CA LEU A 32 2.87 -17.46 1.53
C LEU A 32 1.35 -17.62 1.31
N ASN A 33 0.92 -18.10 0.14
CA ASN A 33 -0.49 -18.37 -0.13
C ASN A 33 -1.09 -19.34 0.90
N ALA A 34 -0.45 -20.50 1.09
CA ALA A 34 -0.92 -21.52 2.04
C ALA A 34 -1.04 -20.97 3.47
N SER A 35 -0.11 -20.11 3.88
CA SER A 35 -0.10 -19.47 5.21
C SER A 35 -1.26 -18.48 5.40
N LEU A 36 -1.77 -17.88 4.32
CA LEU A 36 -2.85 -16.88 4.36
C LEU A 36 -4.26 -17.48 4.26
N ILE A 37 -4.40 -18.72 3.76
CA ILE A 37 -5.71 -19.38 3.58
C ILE A 37 -6.58 -19.34 4.84
N PRO A 38 -6.11 -19.77 6.04
CA PRO A 38 -6.97 -19.79 7.22
C PRO A 38 -7.43 -18.38 7.64
N LEU A 39 -6.55 -17.39 7.53
CA LEU A 39 -6.86 -15.99 7.87
C LEU A 39 -7.93 -15.41 6.95
N LEU A 40 -7.82 -15.65 5.63
CA LEU A 40 -8.80 -15.14 4.67
C LEU A 40 -10.14 -15.88 4.78
N GLN A 41 -10.12 -17.18 5.08
CA GLN A 41 -11.34 -17.96 5.34
C GLN A 41 -12.10 -17.42 6.56
N GLU A 42 -11.41 -17.13 7.66
CA GLU A 42 -12.01 -16.53 8.85
C GLU A 42 -12.62 -15.15 8.55
N LEU A 43 -11.89 -14.30 7.82
CA LEU A 43 -12.38 -12.99 7.41
C LEU A 43 -13.63 -13.10 6.53
N ILE A 44 -13.61 -13.94 5.51
CA ILE A 44 -14.74 -14.11 4.58
C ILE A 44 -15.95 -14.73 5.30
N ALA A 45 -15.74 -15.68 6.22
CA ALA A 45 -16.81 -16.27 7.01
C ALA A 45 -17.47 -15.22 7.91
N THR A 46 -16.67 -14.38 8.57
CA THR A 46 -17.17 -13.28 9.43
C THR A 46 -17.97 -12.28 8.61
N VAL A 47 -17.44 -11.82 7.47
CA VAL A 47 -18.14 -10.89 6.57
C VAL A 47 -19.44 -11.50 6.06
N ARG A 48 -19.41 -12.77 5.63
CA ARG A 48 -20.62 -13.47 5.15
C ARG A 48 -21.68 -13.53 6.23
N HIS A 49 -21.30 -13.87 7.46
CA HIS A 49 -22.23 -13.93 8.58
C HIS A 49 -22.91 -12.56 8.82
N THR A 50 -22.17 -11.46 8.83
CA THR A 50 -22.74 -10.11 8.95
C THR A 50 -23.67 -9.75 7.78
N LEU A 51 -23.32 -10.14 6.55
CA LEU A 51 -24.17 -9.92 5.37
C LEU A 51 -25.48 -10.72 5.48
N ASP A 52 -25.41 -11.97 5.92
CA ASP A 52 -26.57 -12.85 6.09
C ASP A 52 -27.52 -12.31 7.19
N GLU A 53 -26.96 -11.84 8.32
CA GLU A 53 -27.72 -11.15 9.38
C GLU A 53 -28.41 -9.87 8.87
N SER A 54 -27.80 -9.21 7.89
CA SER A 54 -28.34 -8.02 7.24
C SER A 54 -29.30 -8.34 6.09
N GLY A 55 -29.55 -9.63 5.77
CA GLY A 55 -30.42 -10.06 4.67
C GLY A 55 -29.84 -9.82 3.28
N ILE A 56 -28.52 -9.64 3.14
CA ILE A 56 -27.85 -9.35 1.87
C ILE A 56 -27.44 -10.66 1.18
N THR A 57 -28.14 -11.01 0.10
CA THR A 57 -27.91 -12.26 -0.66
C THR A 57 -26.95 -12.11 -1.83
N ALA A 58 -26.39 -10.92 -2.06
CA ALA A 58 -25.52 -10.66 -3.19
C ALA A 58 -24.22 -11.50 -3.14
N PRO A 59 -23.64 -11.85 -4.31
CA PRO A 59 -22.31 -12.45 -4.37
C PRO A 59 -21.27 -11.56 -3.67
N LEU A 60 -20.43 -12.17 -2.83
CA LEU A 60 -19.32 -11.45 -2.20
C LEU A 60 -18.13 -11.48 -3.15
N MET A 61 -17.73 -10.30 -3.60
CA MET A 61 -16.56 -10.07 -4.43
C MET A 61 -15.41 -9.54 -3.59
N VAL A 62 -14.19 -9.81 -4.02
CA VAL A 62 -12.93 -9.42 -3.37
C VAL A 62 -12.04 -8.78 -4.43
N VAL A 63 -11.43 -7.66 -4.10
CA VAL A 63 -10.46 -6.98 -4.96
C VAL A 63 -9.11 -7.70 -4.87
N LYS A 64 -8.46 -7.93 -6.02
CA LYS A 64 -7.10 -8.43 -6.14
C LYS A 64 -6.08 -7.28 -6.15
N GLY A 65 -4.81 -7.60 -5.92
CA GLY A 65 -3.69 -6.65 -5.99
C GLY A 65 -3.44 -6.05 -7.36
N ASP A 66 -4.02 -6.61 -8.42
CA ASP A 66 -4.03 -6.07 -9.79
C ASP A 66 -5.23 -5.14 -10.06
N GLY A 67 -6.08 -4.90 -9.06
CA GLY A 67 -7.27 -4.05 -9.14
C GLY A 67 -8.53 -4.73 -9.69
N SER A 68 -8.43 -5.99 -10.13
CA SER A 68 -9.58 -6.74 -10.63
C SER A 68 -10.36 -7.45 -9.52
N LEU A 69 -11.59 -7.84 -9.81
CA LEU A 69 -12.49 -8.51 -8.87
C LEU A 69 -12.49 -10.02 -9.06
N VAL A 70 -12.67 -10.74 -7.95
CA VAL A 70 -12.94 -12.18 -7.95
C VAL A 70 -13.97 -12.52 -6.88
N ARG A 71 -14.71 -13.63 -7.05
CA ARG A 71 -15.60 -14.17 -6.03
C ARG A 71 -14.81 -14.57 -4.79
N ALA A 72 -15.41 -14.40 -3.62
CA ALA A 72 -14.84 -14.83 -2.33
C ALA A 72 -14.34 -16.29 -2.35
N LYS A 73 -15.07 -17.20 -3.03
CA LYS A 73 -14.67 -18.61 -3.18
C LYS A 73 -13.35 -18.78 -3.93
N TRP A 74 -13.11 -17.96 -4.96
CA TRP A 74 -11.85 -17.93 -5.69
C TRP A 74 -10.72 -17.39 -4.81
N ALA A 75 -10.97 -16.26 -4.14
CA ALA A 75 -10.00 -15.61 -3.26
C ALA A 75 -9.55 -16.53 -2.11
N MET A 76 -10.45 -17.32 -1.51
CA MET A 76 -10.09 -18.28 -0.44
C MET A 76 -9.09 -19.36 -0.86
N GLN A 77 -8.98 -19.66 -2.15
CA GLN A 77 -7.98 -20.61 -2.66
C GLN A 77 -6.66 -19.91 -2.99
N ARG A 78 -6.71 -18.61 -3.26
CA ARG A 78 -5.59 -17.79 -3.75
C ARG A 78 -5.46 -16.47 -2.95
N PRO A 79 -5.42 -16.50 -1.60
CA PRO A 79 -5.36 -15.28 -0.78
C PRO A 79 -4.18 -14.38 -1.13
N ILE A 80 -3.08 -14.94 -1.64
CA ILE A 80 -1.91 -14.17 -2.07
C ILE A 80 -2.25 -13.14 -3.15
N GLU A 81 -3.27 -13.39 -3.98
CA GLU A 81 -3.73 -12.47 -5.02
C GLU A 81 -4.39 -11.21 -4.46
N THR A 82 -4.74 -11.18 -3.17
CA THR A 82 -5.41 -10.05 -2.51
C THR A 82 -4.44 -9.06 -1.84
N ILE A 83 -3.14 -9.35 -1.90
CA ILE A 83 -2.09 -8.48 -1.37
C ILE A 83 -2.09 -7.17 -2.16
N LEU A 84 -2.00 -6.03 -1.45
CA LEU A 84 -2.10 -4.67 -2.03
C LEU A 84 -3.45 -4.35 -2.70
N SER A 85 -4.51 -5.11 -2.41
CA SER A 85 -5.85 -4.88 -2.96
C SER A 85 -6.45 -3.51 -2.64
N GLY A 86 -6.17 -2.96 -1.45
CA GLY A 86 -6.59 -1.61 -1.06
C GLY A 86 -6.01 -0.56 -2.01
N PRO A 87 -4.69 -0.36 -2.04
CA PRO A 87 -4.06 0.58 -2.97
C PRO A 87 -4.44 0.32 -4.44
N ALA A 88 -4.55 -0.94 -4.87
CA ALA A 88 -5.00 -1.27 -6.22
C ALA A 88 -6.43 -0.77 -6.51
N ALA A 89 -7.36 -0.95 -5.57
CA ALA A 89 -8.72 -0.40 -5.66
C ALA A 89 -8.68 1.13 -5.75
N SER A 90 -7.85 1.80 -4.96
CA SER A 90 -7.66 3.25 -5.03
C SER A 90 -7.23 3.72 -6.42
N VAL A 91 -6.26 3.03 -7.05
CA VAL A 91 -5.80 3.36 -8.41
C VAL A 91 -6.90 3.14 -9.46
N VAL A 92 -7.65 2.05 -9.37
CA VAL A 92 -8.81 1.81 -10.25
C VAL A 92 -9.89 2.87 -10.04
N GLY A 93 -10.14 3.27 -8.80
CA GLY A 93 -11.08 4.33 -8.46
C GLY A 93 -10.65 5.70 -9.00
N ALA A 94 -9.37 6.04 -8.87
CA ALA A 94 -8.79 7.25 -9.44
C ALA A 94 -8.95 7.28 -10.96
N TRP A 95 -8.64 6.18 -11.64
CA TRP A 95 -8.87 6.03 -13.07
C TRP A 95 -10.34 6.25 -13.44
N HIS A 96 -11.26 5.59 -12.75
CA HIS A 96 -12.69 5.69 -13.02
C HIS A 96 -13.23 7.12 -12.82
N LEU A 97 -12.76 7.80 -11.77
CA LEU A 97 -13.23 9.14 -11.40
C LEU A 97 -12.60 10.26 -12.24
N ALA A 98 -11.34 10.12 -12.65
CA ALA A 98 -10.59 11.17 -13.32
C ALA A 98 -10.47 10.99 -14.85
N GLY A 99 -10.91 9.85 -15.38
CA GLY A 99 -10.95 9.53 -16.80
C GLY A 99 -9.69 8.83 -17.35
N ASP A 100 -9.76 8.47 -18.63
CA ASP A 100 -8.69 7.81 -19.38
C ASP A 100 -7.61 8.84 -19.79
N ARG A 101 -6.60 8.99 -18.94
CA ARG A 101 -5.40 9.79 -19.22
C ARG A 101 -4.18 9.23 -18.50
N ASP A 102 -3.02 9.46 -19.10
CA ASP A 102 -1.74 9.22 -18.45
C ASP A 102 -1.56 10.18 -17.28
N SER A 103 -1.36 9.64 -16.08
CA SER A 103 -1.32 10.42 -14.84
C SER A 103 -0.65 9.66 -13.71
N TRP A 104 -0.24 10.39 -12.69
CA TRP A 104 0.20 9.84 -11.41
C TRP A 104 -0.94 9.88 -10.41
N VAL A 105 -1.29 8.73 -9.84
CA VAL A 105 -2.25 8.65 -8.74
C VAL A 105 -1.49 8.76 -7.43
N VAL A 106 -1.93 9.68 -6.57
CA VAL A 106 -1.42 9.83 -5.20
C VAL A 106 -2.60 9.69 -4.25
N ASP A 107 -2.66 8.57 -3.53
CA ASP A 107 -3.65 8.30 -2.50
C ASP A 107 -3.08 8.58 -1.12
N VAL A 108 -3.56 9.62 -0.44
CA VAL A 108 -3.12 9.95 0.91
C VAL A 108 -4.18 9.51 1.91
N GLY A 109 -3.83 8.52 2.74
CA GLY A 109 -4.65 8.06 3.84
C GLY A 109 -4.26 8.67 5.18
N GLY A 110 -4.85 8.13 6.25
CA GLY A 110 -4.38 8.39 7.61
C GLY A 110 -3.02 7.74 7.87
N THR A 111 -2.71 6.59 7.28
CA THR A 111 -1.50 5.82 7.63
C THR A 111 -0.40 5.87 6.57
N THR A 112 -0.80 5.81 5.31
CA THR A 112 0.11 5.64 4.18
C THR A 112 -0.23 6.61 3.06
N THR A 113 0.76 6.82 2.20
CA THR A 113 0.58 7.43 0.89
C THR A 113 0.96 6.41 -0.15
N ASP A 114 0.06 6.15 -1.09
CA ASP A 114 0.22 5.19 -2.18
C ASP A 114 0.37 5.94 -3.50
N ILE A 115 1.43 5.64 -4.25
CA ILE A 115 1.77 6.33 -5.51
C ILE A 115 1.83 5.31 -6.64
N ALA A 116 1.06 5.56 -7.70
CA ALA A 116 0.97 4.67 -8.85
C ALA A 116 0.89 5.44 -10.17
N ARG A 117 1.21 4.76 -11.27
CA ARG A 117 1.08 5.32 -12.63
C ARG A 117 -0.13 4.73 -13.34
N LEU A 118 -0.93 5.60 -13.94
CA LEU A 118 -1.87 5.24 -15.00
C LEU A 118 -1.17 5.45 -16.34
N HIS A 119 -1.16 4.42 -17.18
CA HIS A 119 -0.62 4.46 -18.54
C HIS A 119 -1.64 3.91 -19.53
N ASN A 120 -1.94 4.66 -20.58
CA ASN A 120 -3.04 4.44 -21.52
C ASN A 120 -4.37 4.17 -20.79
N GLY A 121 -4.62 4.96 -19.73
CA GLY A 121 -5.81 4.81 -18.90
C GLY A 121 -5.93 3.47 -18.18
N GLN A 122 -4.82 2.79 -17.88
CA GLN A 122 -4.85 1.56 -17.12
C GLN A 122 -3.82 1.59 -15.99
N PRO A 123 -4.14 0.99 -14.82
CA PRO A 123 -3.14 0.75 -13.79
C PRO A 123 -1.98 -0.07 -14.36
N GLN A 124 -0.77 0.48 -14.25
CA GLN A 124 0.43 -0.25 -14.67
C GLN A 124 0.68 -1.42 -13.72
N LEU A 125 0.93 -2.62 -14.25
CA LEU A 125 1.29 -3.79 -13.45
C LEU A 125 2.81 -3.89 -13.29
N ASN A 126 3.26 -4.41 -12.15
CA ASN A 126 4.66 -4.70 -11.92
C ASN A 126 5.02 -6.06 -12.56
N PRO A 127 5.91 -6.10 -13.58
CA PRO A 127 6.26 -7.35 -14.25
C PRO A 127 7.00 -8.34 -13.34
N ASP A 128 7.65 -7.85 -12.27
CA ASP A 128 8.36 -8.68 -11.32
C ASP A 128 7.46 -9.24 -10.20
N GLY A 129 6.19 -8.85 -10.17
CA GLY A 129 5.20 -9.22 -9.17
C GLY A 129 5.30 -8.44 -7.85
N ALA A 130 4.36 -8.70 -6.95
CA ALA A 130 4.26 -7.99 -5.67
C ALA A 130 5.45 -8.30 -4.74
N GLN A 131 5.94 -7.27 -4.04
CA GLN A 131 6.95 -7.39 -3.00
C GLN A 131 6.30 -7.36 -1.59
N VAL A 132 6.61 -8.35 -0.76
CA VAL A 132 6.14 -8.47 0.62
C VAL A 132 7.34 -8.57 1.54
N GLY A 133 7.67 -7.46 2.20
CA GLY A 133 8.92 -7.33 2.95
C GLY A 133 10.12 -7.59 2.03
N ARG A 134 10.91 -8.60 2.35
CA ARG A 134 12.07 -9.01 1.53
C ARG A 134 11.74 -10.01 0.42
N TRP A 135 10.51 -10.50 0.35
CA TRP A 135 10.12 -11.57 -0.56
C TRP A 135 9.45 -11.01 -1.80
N ARG A 136 9.90 -11.44 -2.98
CA ARG A 136 9.25 -11.11 -4.25
C ARG A 136 8.39 -12.29 -4.69
N THR A 137 7.11 -12.03 -4.89
CA THR A 137 6.11 -13.03 -5.28
C THR A 137 5.92 -13.04 -6.79
N MET A 138 5.32 -14.09 -7.34
CA MET A 138 4.94 -14.17 -8.76
C MET A 138 3.47 -13.80 -9.00
N VAL A 139 2.88 -13.06 -8.07
CA VAL A 139 1.52 -12.55 -8.17
C VAL A 139 1.58 -11.21 -8.88
N GLU A 140 0.80 -11.07 -9.95
CA GLU A 140 0.60 -9.79 -10.62
C GLU A 140 -0.04 -8.80 -9.65
N ALA A 141 0.55 -7.61 -9.56
CA ALA A 141 0.00 -6.51 -8.77
C ALA A 141 0.23 -5.19 -9.49
N VAL A 142 -0.61 -4.21 -9.18
CA VAL A 142 -0.39 -2.83 -9.62
C VAL A 142 0.97 -2.37 -9.10
N ASP A 143 1.71 -1.66 -9.95
CA ASP A 143 3.01 -1.07 -9.61
C ASP A 143 2.79 0.15 -8.70
N ILE A 144 2.72 -0.12 -7.40
CA ILE A 144 2.43 0.86 -6.35
C ILE A 144 3.67 1.04 -5.47
N HIS A 145 3.97 2.29 -5.15
CA HIS A 145 4.90 2.67 -4.10
C HIS A 145 4.14 3.16 -2.88
N THR A 146 4.25 2.42 -1.78
CA THR A 146 3.58 2.74 -0.51
C THR A 146 4.61 3.27 0.48
N VAL A 147 4.39 4.48 0.99
CA VAL A 147 5.20 5.08 2.05
C VAL A 147 4.37 5.24 3.33
N GLY A 148 5.01 5.05 4.49
CA GLY A 148 4.42 5.22 5.82
C GLY A 148 4.20 6.68 6.21
N LEU A 149 3.51 7.43 5.35
CA LEU A 149 3.26 8.86 5.47
C LEU A 149 1.77 9.14 5.27
N GLY A 150 1.10 9.69 6.28
CA GLY A 150 -0.32 10.02 6.22
C GLY A 150 -0.73 11.00 7.33
N GLY A 151 -2.03 11.28 7.44
CA GLY A 151 -2.56 12.21 8.45
C GLY A 151 -2.26 11.81 9.91
N ASP A 152 -2.07 10.52 10.18
CA ASP A 152 -1.82 9.95 11.50
C ASP A 152 -0.32 9.68 11.74
N SER A 153 0.56 10.16 10.85
CA SER A 153 2.00 10.06 11.05
C SER A 153 2.43 10.83 12.30
N GLN A 154 3.31 10.23 13.10
CA GLN A 154 3.85 10.87 14.30
C GLN A 154 4.61 12.12 13.93
N VAL A 155 4.31 13.23 14.61
CA VAL A 155 5.14 14.43 14.56
C VAL A 155 6.10 14.44 15.75
N SER A 156 7.38 14.62 15.49
CA SER A 156 8.41 14.69 16.54
C SER A 156 9.54 15.65 16.18
N LEU A 157 10.36 15.98 17.18
CA LEU A 157 11.68 16.54 16.91
C LEU A 157 12.55 15.46 16.26
N ASP A 158 13.27 15.81 15.20
CA ASP A 158 14.33 14.97 14.67
C ASP A 158 15.50 15.00 15.67
N THR A 159 15.87 13.85 16.24
CA THR A 159 17.00 13.76 17.18
C THR A 159 18.34 13.61 16.47
N ASP A 160 18.34 13.23 15.19
CA ASP A 160 19.55 12.95 14.40
C ASP A 160 20.00 14.19 13.61
N ARG A 161 19.08 15.12 13.34
CA ARG A 161 19.40 16.45 12.80
C ARG A 161 19.63 17.45 13.93
N GLN A 162 20.90 17.71 14.26
CA GLN A 162 21.33 18.52 15.42
C GLN A 162 21.10 20.05 15.27
N SER A 163 20.10 20.51 14.54
CA SER A 163 19.77 21.93 14.42
C SER A 163 18.32 22.20 14.81
N TRP A 164 18.13 23.09 15.79
CA TRP A 164 16.82 23.60 16.23
C TRP A 164 16.07 24.41 15.16
N ARG A 165 16.69 24.62 13.98
CA ARG A 165 16.08 25.26 12.80
C ARG A 165 15.47 24.26 11.82
N ASP A 166 15.57 22.97 12.09
CA ASP A 166 15.11 21.94 11.17
C ASP A 166 13.60 21.70 11.37
N PRO A 167 12.85 21.46 10.28
CA PRO A 167 11.41 21.24 10.35
C PRO A 167 11.07 20.01 11.19
N PRO A 168 9.83 19.92 11.71
CA PRO A 168 9.38 18.73 12.43
C PRO A 168 9.54 17.45 11.60
N ALA A 169 10.04 16.39 12.23
CA ALA A 169 10.04 15.06 11.65
C ALA A 169 8.60 14.52 11.63
N ILE A 170 8.22 13.89 10.52
CA ILE A 170 6.88 13.32 10.31
C ILE A 170 7.04 11.86 9.90
N GLY A 171 6.39 10.96 10.62
CA GLY A 171 6.45 9.53 10.36
C GLY A 171 7.80 8.89 10.75
N PRO A 172 8.06 7.64 10.34
CA PRO A 172 7.14 6.74 9.64
C PRO A 172 6.13 6.06 10.58
N ARG A 173 6.24 6.28 11.90
CA ARG A 173 5.34 5.67 12.88
C ARG A 173 3.94 6.29 12.78
N ARG A 174 2.92 5.45 12.70
CA ARG A 174 1.51 5.85 12.84
C ARG A 174 1.12 5.92 14.31
N ILE A 175 0.44 6.98 14.74
CA ILE A 175 -0.12 7.14 16.10
C ILE A 175 -1.55 7.70 16.02
N ILE A 176 -2.34 7.56 17.07
CA ILE A 176 -3.70 8.11 17.12
C ILE A 176 -3.64 9.64 17.29
N PRO A 177 -4.33 10.45 16.45
CA PRO A 177 -4.41 11.90 16.62
C PRO A 177 -5.03 12.30 17.96
N LEU A 178 -4.56 13.39 18.57
CA LEU A 178 -5.09 13.88 19.85
C LEU A 178 -6.56 14.32 19.75
N SER A 179 -6.93 14.94 18.64
CA SER A 179 -8.31 15.34 18.33
C SER A 179 -9.27 14.15 18.31
N LEU A 180 -8.87 13.02 17.70
CA LEU A 180 -9.65 11.78 17.71
C LEU A 180 -9.67 11.13 19.10
N LEU A 181 -8.51 11.08 19.76
CA LEU A 181 -8.39 10.46 21.07
C LEU A 181 -9.28 11.17 22.10
N ALA A 182 -9.26 12.50 22.14
CA ALA A 182 -10.07 13.29 23.06
C ALA A 182 -11.58 13.16 22.77
N ARG A 183 -11.97 13.02 21.50
CA ARG A 183 -13.36 12.73 21.13
C ARG A 183 -13.84 11.38 21.66
N GLN A 184 -12.96 10.38 21.72
CA GLN A 184 -13.29 9.04 22.24
C GLN A 184 -13.19 8.96 23.76
N TYR A 185 -12.24 9.69 24.35
CA TYR A 185 -11.93 9.69 25.78
C TYR A 185 -11.83 11.13 26.31
N PRO A 186 -12.95 11.71 26.79
CA PRO A 186 -12.98 13.11 27.21
C PRO A 186 -11.93 13.50 28.27
N ASP A 187 -11.56 12.58 29.16
CA ASP A 187 -10.53 12.78 30.20
C ASP A 187 -9.14 13.17 29.63
N VAL A 188 -8.88 12.82 28.36
CA VAL A 188 -7.65 13.20 27.65
C VAL A 188 -7.56 14.71 27.50
N LEU A 189 -8.68 15.38 27.23
CA LEU A 189 -8.72 16.83 27.09
C LEU A 189 -8.35 17.53 28.39
N ASP A 190 -8.86 17.05 29.53
CA ASP A 190 -8.54 17.60 30.84
C ASP A 190 -7.07 17.40 31.21
N GLU A 191 -6.50 16.24 30.89
CA GLU A 191 -5.08 15.98 31.07
C GLU A 191 -4.22 16.88 30.15
N LEU A 192 -4.61 17.11 28.89
CA LEU A 192 -3.94 18.06 28.00
C LEU A 192 -3.98 19.49 28.54
N ARG A 193 -5.14 19.97 29.03
CA ARG A 193 -5.27 21.29 29.68
C ARG A 193 -4.34 21.41 30.87
N ARG A 194 -4.29 20.39 31.74
CA ARG A 194 -3.41 20.34 32.92
C ARG A 194 -1.94 20.40 32.53
N GLN A 195 -1.53 19.69 31.48
CA GLN A 195 -0.16 19.72 30.96
C GLN A 195 0.19 21.10 30.39
N ALA A 196 -0.71 21.72 29.64
CA ALA A 196 -0.50 23.02 28.99
C ALA A 196 -0.45 24.22 29.96
N GLN A 197 -0.88 24.04 31.21
CA GLN A 197 -0.76 25.03 32.29
C GLN A 197 0.59 24.95 33.04
N GLN A 198 1.34 23.84 32.91
CA GLN A 198 2.65 23.69 33.57
C GLN A 198 3.75 24.43 32.80
N THR A 199 4.64 25.10 33.54
CA THR A 199 5.79 25.82 32.96
C THR A 199 7.08 25.42 33.71
N PRO A 200 8.01 24.69 33.07
CA PRO A 200 7.90 24.10 31.73
C PRO A 200 6.86 22.97 31.68
N PRO A 201 6.32 22.63 30.49
CA PRO A 201 5.48 21.45 30.32
C PRO A 201 6.20 20.17 30.78
N PRO A 202 5.47 19.14 31.25
CA PRO A 202 6.09 17.90 31.69
C PRO A 202 6.80 17.18 30.53
N LYS A 203 7.83 16.39 30.84
CA LYS A 203 8.50 15.55 29.84
C LYS A 203 7.47 14.60 29.21
N MET A 204 7.53 14.43 27.88
CA MET A 204 6.55 13.66 27.11
C MET A 204 5.10 14.19 27.21
N ALA A 205 4.91 15.48 27.44
CA ALA A 205 3.59 16.11 27.31
C ALA A 205 2.96 15.84 25.95
N GLY A 206 1.63 15.73 25.92
CA GLY A 206 0.84 15.46 24.72
C GLY A 206 1.01 14.04 24.18
N ARG A 207 1.61 13.10 24.93
CA ARG A 207 1.77 11.69 24.51
C ARG A 207 1.02 10.74 25.42
N PHE A 208 0.25 9.84 24.81
CA PHE A 208 -0.57 8.85 25.49
C PHE A 208 -0.30 7.45 24.92
N ILE A 209 -0.66 6.44 25.69
CA ILE A 209 -0.68 5.04 25.27
C ILE A 209 -2.03 4.42 25.63
N LEU A 210 -2.46 3.45 24.83
CA LEU A 210 -3.71 2.72 25.03
C LEU A 210 -3.54 1.25 24.64
N ALA A 211 -4.33 0.37 25.25
CA ALA A 211 -4.38 -1.03 24.86
C ALA A 211 -5.00 -1.18 23.47
N GLN A 212 -4.41 -2.03 22.63
CA GLN A 212 -4.87 -2.25 21.25
C GLN A 212 -5.47 -3.65 21.05
N ARG A 213 -4.82 -4.68 21.56
CA ARG A 213 -5.23 -6.09 21.41
C ARG A 213 -4.94 -6.87 22.69
N GLN A 214 -5.70 -7.93 22.89
CA GLN A 214 -5.40 -8.90 23.94
C GLN A 214 -4.21 -9.78 23.54
N PRO A 215 -3.33 -10.15 24.49
CA PRO A 215 -2.19 -11.00 24.18
C PRO A 215 -2.61 -12.43 23.88
N PHE A 216 -2.02 -13.02 22.83
CA PHE A 216 -2.23 -14.43 22.47
C PHE A 216 -1.37 -15.41 23.29
N HIS A 217 -0.30 -14.91 23.93
CA HIS A 217 0.62 -15.69 24.75
C HIS A 217 0.78 -15.08 26.14
N SER A 218 1.21 -15.87 27.13
CA SER A 218 1.46 -15.33 28.46
C SER A 218 2.57 -14.28 28.42
N LEU A 219 2.27 -13.09 28.91
CA LEU A 219 3.23 -12.02 29.09
C LEU A 219 3.94 -12.15 30.44
N SER A 220 5.08 -11.47 30.61
CA SER A 220 5.68 -11.32 31.94
C SER A 220 4.74 -10.57 32.88
N GLU A 221 4.88 -10.76 34.19
CA GLU A 221 4.05 -10.06 35.20
C GLU A 221 4.10 -8.54 35.00
N ASP A 222 5.27 -7.98 34.74
CA ASP A 222 5.49 -6.56 34.44
C ASP A 222 4.71 -6.06 33.20
N ASP A 223 4.69 -6.85 32.12
CA ASP A 223 4.00 -6.49 30.89
C ASP A 223 2.47 -6.57 31.09
N GLN A 224 2.00 -7.54 31.89
CA GLN A 224 0.58 -7.65 32.27
C GLN A 224 0.15 -6.48 33.16
N GLU A 225 0.98 -6.06 34.12
CA GLU A 225 0.68 -4.92 34.99
C GLU A 225 0.51 -3.63 34.17
N LEU A 226 1.42 -3.37 33.22
CA LEU A 226 1.30 -2.19 32.36
C LEU A 226 0.04 -2.25 31.48
N LEU A 227 -0.29 -3.40 30.89
CA LEU A 227 -1.53 -3.54 30.11
C LEU A 227 -2.79 -3.42 30.99
N ALA A 228 -2.76 -3.91 32.22
CA ALA A 228 -3.87 -3.79 33.16
C ALA A 228 -4.17 -2.31 33.47
N LEU A 229 -3.15 -1.44 33.56
CA LEU A 229 -3.37 0.00 33.72
C LEU A 229 -4.06 0.68 32.52
N LEU A 230 -3.97 0.08 31.34
CA LEU A 230 -4.59 0.61 30.11
C LEU A 230 -6.02 0.08 29.90
N SER A 231 -6.52 -0.77 30.79
CA SER A 231 -7.86 -1.36 30.68
C SER A 231 -8.99 -0.32 30.80
N ASP A 232 -8.78 0.72 31.59
CA ASP A 232 -9.75 1.81 31.81
C ASP A 232 -9.66 2.94 30.77
N GLY A 233 -8.70 2.86 29.83
CA GLY A 233 -8.53 3.86 28.78
C GLY A 233 -7.09 4.39 28.64
N PRO A 234 -6.90 5.47 27.85
CA PRO A 234 -5.59 5.99 27.53
C PRO A 234 -4.88 6.59 28.76
N GLN A 235 -3.59 6.30 28.89
CA GLN A 235 -2.74 6.85 29.96
C GLN A 235 -1.70 7.81 29.38
N ALA A 236 -1.55 8.97 30.01
CA ALA A 236 -0.50 9.93 29.66
C ALA A 236 0.87 9.39 30.08
N ILE A 237 1.83 9.34 29.13
CA ILE A 237 3.19 8.86 29.40
C ILE A 237 3.85 9.70 30.50
N SER A 238 3.61 11.02 30.48
CA SER A 238 4.11 11.96 31.49
C SER A 238 3.67 11.59 32.92
N ARG A 239 2.43 11.09 33.09
CA ARG A 239 1.88 10.67 34.38
C ARG A 239 2.50 9.37 34.86
N LEU A 240 2.64 8.39 33.98
CA LEU A 240 3.30 7.11 34.29
C LEU A 240 4.77 7.32 34.68
N MET A 241 5.47 8.22 33.99
CA MET A 241 6.86 8.57 34.30
C MET A 241 7.02 9.32 35.63
N ALA A 242 5.99 10.05 36.07
CA ALA A 242 6.02 10.75 37.36
C ALA A 242 5.87 9.79 38.56
N ASP A 243 5.22 8.65 38.37
CA ASP A 243 5.07 7.62 39.40
C ASP A 243 6.33 6.74 39.52
N ARG A 244 7.37 7.32 40.14
CA ARG A 244 8.65 6.65 40.41
C ARG A 244 8.56 5.44 41.33
N ARG A 245 7.40 5.18 41.96
CA ARG A 245 7.21 4.00 42.83
C ARG A 245 6.86 2.75 42.04
N ARG A 246 6.21 2.90 40.87
CA ARG A 246 5.79 1.77 40.02
C ARG A 246 6.69 1.54 38.82
N TYR A 247 7.29 2.60 38.26
CA TYR A 247 8.03 2.49 37.00
C TYR A 247 9.48 2.95 37.11
N THR A 248 10.38 2.09 36.64
CA THR A 248 11.82 2.32 36.58
C THR A 248 12.23 3.09 35.32
N SER A 249 13.52 3.38 35.18
CA SER A 249 14.14 3.97 33.98
C SER A 249 13.92 3.18 32.68
N SER A 250 13.33 1.98 32.73
CA SER A 250 13.02 1.14 31.56
C SER A 250 11.58 1.23 31.06
N LEU A 251 10.71 2.09 31.62
CA LEU A 251 9.30 2.19 31.18
C LEU A 251 9.16 2.43 29.67
N LEU A 252 9.93 3.36 29.11
CA LEU A 252 9.87 3.67 27.67
C LEU A 252 10.26 2.46 26.81
N TYR A 253 11.24 1.67 27.27
CA TYR A 253 11.62 0.42 26.62
C TYR A 253 10.49 -0.62 26.68
N LYS A 254 9.81 -0.74 27.81
CA LYS A 254 8.64 -1.64 27.95
C LYS A 254 7.49 -1.25 27.02
N ILE A 255 7.16 0.04 26.96
CA ILE A 255 6.13 0.56 26.05
C ILE A 255 6.52 0.23 24.61
N GLU A 256 7.75 0.51 24.21
CA GLU A 256 8.24 0.24 22.85
C GLU A 256 8.18 -1.26 22.51
N HIS A 257 8.57 -2.13 23.45
CA HIS A 257 8.48 -3.58 23.30
C HIS A 257 7.03 -4.08 23.12
N LEU A 258 6.07 -3.55 23.88
CA LEU A 258 4.66 -3.91 23.75
C LEU A 258 4.02 -3.31 22.49
N ALA A 259 4.44 -2.12 22.08
CA ALA A 259 4.02 -1.51 20.81
C ALA A 259 4.52 -2.32 19.60
N ALA A 260 5.76 -2.81 19.62
CA ALA A 260 6.29 -3.70 18.58
C ALA A 260 5.48 -5.01 18.45
N LYS A 261 4.85 -5.47 19.54
CA LYS A 261 3.94 -6.62 19.57
C LYS A 261 2.48 -6.27 19.23
N HIS A 262 2.18 -5.02 18.87
CA HIS A 262 0.83 -4.51 18.56
C HIS A 262 -0.17 -4.67 19.74
N LEU A 263 0.34 -4.67 20.97
CA LEU A 263 -0.48 -4.74 22.19
C LEU A 263 -0.83 -3.35 22.72
N ILE A 264 0.02 -2.36 22.45
CA ILE A 264 -0.16 -0.96 22.80
C ILE A 264 -0.11 -0.10 21.54
N SER A 265 -1.01 0.86 21.44
CA SER A 265 -0.94 1.96 20.47
C SER A 265 -0.48 3.24 21.15
N TYR A 266 0.24 4.08 20.39
CA TYR A 266 0.56 5.45 20.80
C TYR A 266 -0.52 6.40 20.32
N ALA A 267 -0.68 7.50 21.06
CA ALA A 267 -1.41 8.67 20.63
C ALA A 267 -0.61 9.94 20.93
N GLY A 268 -0.78 10.94 20.09
CA GLY A 268 -0.03 12.20 20.17
C GLY A 268 -0.32 13.08 18.96
N PHE A 269 0.38 14.21 18.88
CA PHE A 269 0.15 15.18 17.82
C PHE A 269 0.52 14.63 16.42
N THR A 270 -0.39 14.75 15.46
CA THR A 270 -0.21 14.30 14.07
C THR A 270 -0.52 15.42 13.04
N PRO A 271 -0.23 15.23 11.74
CA PRO A 271 -0.69 16.15 10.70
C PRO A 271 -2.20 16.37 10.69
N THR A 272 -3.01 15.36 11.02
CA THR A 272 -4.47 15.53 11.19
C THR A 272 -4.79 16.55 12.29
N ASP A 273 -4.06 16.55 13.42
CA ASP A 273 -4.24 17.59 14.44
C ASP A 273 -3.80 18.97 13.94
N ALA A 274 -2.72 19.04 13.15
CA ALA A 274 -2.32 20.30 12.50
C ALA A 274 -3.43 20.87 11.61
N LEU A 275 -4.12 20.04 10.84
CA LEU A 275 -5.26 20.48 10.02
C LEU A 275 -6.46 20.96 10.84
N HIS A 276 -6.67 20.44 12.07
CA HIS A 276 -7.69 20.98 12.98
C HIS A 276 -7.33 22.37 13.49
N VAL A 277 -6.04 22.63 13.72
CA VAL A 277 -5.57 23.97 14.16
C VAL A 277 -5.64 24.99 13.02
N LEU A 278 -5.45 24.55 11.78
CA LEU A 278 -5.53 25.38 10.57
C LEU A 278 -6.96 25.55 10.02
N ASP A 279 -7.97 24.99 10.69
CA ASP A 279 -9.37 24.98 10.25
C ASP A 279 -9.62 24.30 8.88
N GLU A 280 -8.66 23.49 8.40
CA GLU A 280 -8.78 22.73 7.14
C GLU A 280 -9.52 21.41 7.34
N PHE A 281 -9.52 20.85 8.55
CA PHE A 281 -10.29 19.66 8.91
C PHE A 281 -10.73 19.71 10.38
N THR A 282 -12.03 19.79 10.65
CA THR A 282 -12.56 20.07 12.00
C THR A 282 -13.58 19.03 12.50
N ARG A 283 -13.44 17.77 12.06
CA ARG A 283 -14.41 16.71 12.42
C ARG A 283 -14.30 16.24 13.87
N TRP A 284 -13.15 16.40 14.53
CA TRP A 284 -12.92 15.93 15.90
C TRP A 284 -12.59 17.09 16.84
N ASP A 285 -11.99 16.81 18.00
CA ASP A 285 -11.80 17.82 19.04
C ASP A 285 -10.68 18.81 18.67
N CYS A 286 -11.08 20.01 18.23
CA CYS A 286 -10.15 21.10 17.87
C CYS A 286 -9.37 21.64 19.08
N GLU A 287 -9.93 21.60 20.29
CA GLU A 287 -9.25 22.09 21.48
C GLU A 287 -8.08 21.17 21.85
N ALA A 288 -8.28 19.85 21.80
CA ALA A 288 -7.24 18.86 22.01
C ALA A 288 -6.10 19.02 21.00
N ALA A 289 -6.41 19.23 19.71
CA ALA A 289 -5.43 19.52 18.69
C ALA A 289 -4.64 20.82 18.99
N GLY A 290 -5.33 21.90 19.37
CA GLY A 290 -4.69 23.17 19.73
C GLY A 290 -3.80 23.08 20.96
N LEU A 291 -4.22 22.35 21.99
CA LEU A 291 -3.40 22.07 23.18
C LEU A 291 -2.18 21.22 22.82
N GLY A 292 -2.35 20.21 21.97
CA GLY A 292 -1.27 19.39 21.43
C GLY A 292 -0.24 20.23 20.67
N ALA A 293 -0.70 21.10 19.77
CA ALA A 293 0.16 22.02 19.02
C ALA A 293 0.93 22.94 19.96
N LYS A 294 0.28 23.51 20.97
CA LYS A 294 0.93 24.37 21.98
C LYS A 294 2.02 23.63 22.77
N LEU A 295 1.76 22.39 23.16
CA LEU A 295 2.70 21.56 23.91
C LEU A 295 3.94 21.16 23.07
N LEU A 296 3.73 20.91 21.78
CA LEU A 296 4.81 20.48 20.89
C LEU A 296 5.58 21.66 20.28
N SER A 297 4.90 22.71 19.82
CA SER A 297 5.52 23.88 19.16
C SER A 297 6.47 24.63 20.09
N ALA A 298 6.24 24.58 21.40
CA ALA A 298 7.13 25.15 22.41
C ALA A 298 8.56 24.59 22.31
N GLN A 299 8.72 23.35 21.84
CA GLN A 299 10.02 22.71 21.64
C GLN A 299 10.73 23.17 20.36
N PHE A 300 9.99 23.77 19.42
CA PHE A 300 10.49 24.32 18.15
C PHE A 300 10.64 25.85 18.19
N HIS A 301 10.27 26.49 19.30
CA HIS A 301 10.23 27.97 19.42
C HIS A 301 9.34 28.65 18.37
N LEU A 302 8.27 27.97 17.95
CA LEU A 302 7.28 28.47 17.00
C LEU A 302 5.93 28.71 17.68
N SER A 303 5.15 29.63 17.13
CA SER A 303 3.73 29.70 17.47
C SER A 303 3.02 28.42 17.02
N PRO A 304 1.89 28.04 17.67
CA PRO A 304 1.13 26.86 17.26
C PRO A 304 0.71 26.88 15.78
N ASP A 305 0.28 28.04 15.26
CA ASP A 305 -0.12 28.22 13.86
C ASP A 305 1.06 28.01 12.90
N GLU A 306 2.20 28.67 13.13
CA GLU A 306 3.41 28.50 12.31
C GLU A 306 3.90 27.05 12.31
N PHE A 307 3.87 26.41 13.48
CA PHE A 307 4.24 25.00 13.62
C PHE A 307 3.31 24.09 12.80
N CYS A 308 1.99 24.29 12.88
CA CYS A 308 1.03 23.49 12.11
C CYS A 308 1.20 23.68 10.60
N ARG A 309 1.46 24.91 10.14
CA ARG A 309 1.79 25.17 8.72
C ARG A 309 3.07 24.48 8.28
N GLN A 310 4.10 24.43 9.13
CA GLN A 310 5.32 23.68 8.83
C GLN A 310 5.07 22.18 8.75
N VAL A 311 4.20 21.61 9.59
CA VAL A 311 3.80 20.20 9.52
C VAL A 311 3.07 19.90 8.20
N ALA A 312 2.09 20.72 7.80
CA ALA A 312 1.36 20.54 6.55
C ALA A 312 2.26 20.71 5.30
N ALA A 313 3.16 21.70 5.32
CA ALA A 313 4.17 21.87 4.28
C ALA A 313 5.13 20.67 4.23
N GLY A 314 5.60 20.17 5.38
CA GLY A 314 6.46 19.00 5.47
C GLY A 314 5.82 17.73 4.91
N MET A 315 4.52 17.51 5.15
CA MET A 315 3.75 16.44 4.48
C MET A 315 3.81 16.57 2.97
N SER A 316 3.52 17.76 2.45
CA SER A 316 3.50 18.04 1.01
C SER A 316 4.88 17.82 0.36
N ASP A 317 5.94 18.26 1.04
CA ASP A 317 7.33 18.15 0.59
C ASP A 317 7.79 16.68 0.57
N GLN A 318 7.43 15.89 1.59
CA GLN A 318 7.73 14.46 1.60
C GLN A 318 6.94 13.69 0.53
N ILE A 319 5.64 13.97 0.35
CA ILE A 319 4.84 13.37 -0.74
C ILE A 319 5.47 13.68 -2.10
N ALA A 320 5.92 14.92 -2.30
CA ALA A 320 6.59 15.34 -3.53
C ALA A 320 7.90 14.56 -3.78
N ALA A 321 8.73 14.39 -2.73
CA ALA A 321 9.96 13.60 -2.81
C ALA A 321 9.70 12.12 -3.14
N GLU A 322 8.68 11.52 -2.54
CA GLU A 322 8.29 10.12 -2.77
C GLU A 322 7.71 9.93 -4.18
N LEU A 323 6.93 10.88 -4.68
CA LEU A 323 6.43 10.88 -6.05
C LEU A 323 7.58 10.93 -7.06
N LEU A 324 8.54 11.84 -6.85
CA LEU A 324 9.73 11.90 -7.71
C LEU A 324 10.55 10.61 -7.62
N GLY A 325 10.73 10.07 -6.42
CA GLY A 325 11.42 8.79 -6.23
C GLY A 325 10.76 7.66 -7.01
N LYS A 326 9.42 7.61 -7.01
CA LYS A 326 8.66 6.65 -7.81
C LYS A 326 8.85 6.88 -9.31
N VAL A 327 8.78 8.11 -9.80
CA VAL A 327 9.04 8.45 -11.21
C VAL A 327 10.42 7.96 -11.65
N LEU A 328 11.46 8.32 -10.90
CA LEU A 328 12.84 7.93 -11.21
C LEU A 328 13.07 6.42 -11.12
N SER A 329 12.38 5.74 -10.19
CA SER A 329 12.48 4.29 -10.07
C SER A 329 12.03 3.53 -11.31
N GLN A 330 11.10 4.10 -12.09
CA GLN A 330 10.67 3.49 -13.36
C GLN A 330 11.72 3.65 -14.46
N GLU A 331 12.54 4.70 -14.40
CA GLU A 331 13.60 4.97 -15.38
C GLU A 331 14.90 4.23 -15.04
N MET A 332 15.24 4.16 -13.75
CA MET A 332 16.49 3.58 -13.25
C MET A 332 16.37 2.10 -12.85
N GLN A 333 15.16 1.56 -12.79
CA GLN A 333 14.85 0.23 -12.22
C GLN A 333 15.29 0.07 -10.74
N ALA A 334 15.46 1.19 -10.03
CA ALA A 334 15.81 1.23 -8.61
C ALA A 334 15.30 2.54 -7.99
N PHE A 335 14.81 2.48 -6.75
CA PHE A 335 14.39 3.69 -6.03
C PHE A 335 15.63 4.48 -5.57
N PRO A 336 15.64 5.83 -5.68
CA PRO A 336 16.78 6.63 -5.26
C PRO A 336 16.98 6.59 -3.73
N ASP A 337 18.24 6.56 -3.29
CA ASP A 337 18.60 6.72 -1.89
C ASP A 337 19.09 8.16 -1.63
N TRP A 338 18.14 9.02 -1.27
CA TRP A 338 18.41 10.43 -1.00
C TRP A 338 19.42 10.66 0.12
N ASN A 339 19.60 9.71 1.05
CA ASN A 339 20.56 9.84 2.14
C ASN A 339 22.00 9.59 1.68
N GLN A 340 22.19 8.72 0.70
CA GLN A 340 23.50 8.43 0.11
C GLN A 340 23.87 9.41 -1.00
N GLU A 341 22.87 9.99 -1.68
CA GLU A 341 23.05 10.89 -2.83
C GLU A 341 22.93 12.37 -2.46
N ARG A 342 23.85 12.87 -1.63
CA ARG A 342 23.79 14.25 -1.06
C ARG A 342 23.57 15.37 -2.09
N THR A 343 24.20 15.26 -3.27
CA THR A 343 24.03 16.28 -4.32
C THR A 343 22.62 16.24 -4.92
N ALA A 344 22.07 15.05 -5.15
CA ALA A 344 20.71 14.89 -5.63
C ALA A 344 19.69 15.39 -4.59
N ALA A 345 19.89 15.02 -3.32
CA ALA A 345 19.07 15.51 -2.21
C ALA A 345 19.08 17.04 -2.10
N LEU A 346 20.24 17.68 -2.25
CA LEU A 346 20.34 19.14 -2.22
C LEU A 346 19.60 19.82 -3.39
N LEU A 347 19.62 19.22 -4.58
CA LEU A 347 18.85 19.73 -5.73
C LEU A 347 17.35 19.56 -5.52
N LEU A 348 16.94 18.41 -4.95
CA LEU A 348 15.56 18.14 -4.59
C LEU A 348 15.05 19.14 -3.53
N GLU A 349 15.79 19.32 -2.44
CA GLU A 349 15.46 20.29 -1.39
C GLU A 349 15.27 21.70 -1.96
N ARG A 350 16.14 22.12 -2.89
CA ARG A 350 16.00 23.42 -3.57
C ARG A 350 14.76 23.52 -4.46
N ALA A 351 14.38 22.43 -5.12
CA ALA A 351 13.19 22.39 -5.95
C ALA A 351 11.90 22.42 -5.12
N LEU A 352 11.88 21.76 -3.96
CA LEU A 352 10.71 21.70 -3.07
C LEU A 352 10.57 22.96 -2.20
N ALA A 353 11.69 23.50 -1.71
CA ALA A 353 11.73 24.67 -0.83
C ALA A 353 12.74 25.70 -1.36
N PRO A 354 12.33 26.62 -2.25
CA PRO A 354 13.22 27.63 -2.81
C PRO A 354 13.83 28.51 -1.72
N LEU A 355 15.17 28.54 -1.64
CA LEU A 355 15.90 29.40 -0.72
C LEU A 355 16.14 30.77 -1.36
N SER A 356 15.58 31.83 -0.76
CA SER A 356 15.66 33.22 -1.24
C SER A 356 17.09 33.73 -1.40
N CYS A 357 18.06 33.13 -0.70
CA CYS A 357 19.46 33.56 -0.67
C CYS A 357 20.40 32.68 -1.52
N SER A 358 19.89 31.68 -2.24
CA SER A 358 20.71 30.80 -3.09
C SER A 358 20.94 31.43 -4.46
N ALA A 359 22.19 31.39 -4.97
CA ALA A 359 22.53 31.78 -6.35
C ALA A 359 22.11 30.74 -7.41
N LEU A 360 21.41 29.68 -6.99
CA LEU A 360 20.98 28.56 -7.81
C LEU A 360 19.49 28.34 -7.58
N GLU A 361 18.72 28.38 -8.67
CA GLU A 361 17.32 28.01 -8.75
C GLU A 361 17.21 26.61 -9.39
N CYS A 362 16.35 25.76 -8.83
CA CYS A 362 16.05 24.43 -9.36
C CYS A 362 14.54 24.29 -9.48
N ARG A 363 14.06 23.75 -10.61
CA ARG A 363 12.65 23.50 -10.88
C ARG A 363 12.50 22.09 -11.45
N LEU A 364 11.50 21.37 -10.96
CA LEU A 364 11.13 20.04 -11.44
C LEU A 364 9.75 20.10 -12.07
N ILE A 365 9.63 19.59 -13.30
CA ILE A 365 8.37 19.60 -14.04
C ILE A 365 7.93 18.16 -14.25
N LEU A 366 6.81 17.79 -13.63
CA LEU A 366 6.20 16.49 -13.82
C LEU A 366 5.30 16.53 -15.06
N LYS A 367 5.71 15.79 -16.11
CA LYS A 367 5.05 15.79 -17.42
C LYS A 367 3.57 15.40 -17.36
N HIS A 368 3.22 14.49 -16.45
CA HIS A 368 1.88 13.94 -16.33
C HIS A 368 1.18 14.50 -15.09
N PRO A 369 -0.14 14.79 -15.18
CA PRO A 369 -0.90 15.33 -14.06
C PRO A 369 -0.94 14.40 -12.86
N ILE A 370 -1.22 14.98 -11.69
CA ILE A 370 -1.49 14.26 -10.45
C ILE A 370 -3.00 14.10 -10.28
N ILE A 371 -3.49 12.87 -10.15
CA ILE A 371 -4.82 12.58 -9.61
C ILE A 371 -4.65 12.30 -8.12
N ALA A 372 -5.23 13.17 -7.31
CA ALA A 372 -5.14 13.09 -5.86
C ALA A 372 -6.44 12.53 -5.27
N ILE A 373 -6.31 11.47 -4.48
CA ILE A 373 -7.42 10.78 -3.81
C ILE A 373 -7.11 10.49 -2.34
N GLY A 374 -8.13 10.21 -1.55
CA GLY A 374 -8.02 10.12 -0.09
C GLY A 374 -8.52 11.37 0.60
N ALA A 375 -8.80 11.26 1.91
CA ALA A 375 -9.51 12.32 2.65
C ALA A 375 -8.73 13.66 2.81
N PRO A 376 -7.42 13.68 3.07
CA PRO A 376 -6.69 14.91 3.37
C PRO A 376 -6.02 15.55 2.14
N VAL A 377 -6.31 15.09 0.92
CA VAL A 377 -5.52 15.52 -0.25
C VAL A 377 -5.63 16.99 -0.58
N GLU A 378 -6.77 17.61 -0.29
CA GLU A 378 -6.98 19.06 -0.49
C GLU A 378 -5.99 19.90 0.33
N ALA A 379 -5.54 19.40 1.48
CA ALA A 379 -4.60 20.11 2.35
C ALA A 379 -3.14 20.01 1.87
N TYR A 380 -2.77 18.94 1.17
CA TYR A 380 -1.36 18.64 0.85
C TYR A 380 -1.03 18.78 -0.64
N LEU A 381 -1.87 18.20 -1.51
CA LEU A 381 -1.52 18.03 -2.91
C LEU A 381 -1.48 19.33 -3.75
N PRO A 382 -2.24 20.41 -3.43
CA PRO A 382 -2.06 21.70 -4.12
C PRO A 382 -0.62 22.21 -4.07
N ARG A 383 0.05 22.08 -2.93
CA ARG A 383 1.46 22.47 -2.78
C ARG A 383 2.37 21.51 -3.55
N THR A 384 2.17 20.19 -3.42
CA THR A 384 2.94 19.18 -4.16
C THR A 384 2.87 19.40 -5.67
N ALA A 385 1.68 19.65 -6.22
CA ALA A 385 1.49 19.90 -7.65
C ALA A 385 2.15 21.21 -8.10
N ALA A 386 2.09 22.26 -7.27
CA ALA A 386 2.76 23.53 -7.54
C ALA A 386 4.30 23.37 -7.55
N GLN A 387 4.87 22.60 -6.63
CA GLN A 387 6.30 22.26 -6.58
C GLN A 387 6.77 21.45 -7.79
N MET A 388 5.90 20.56 -8.28
CA MET A 388 6.15 19.71 -9.44
C MET A 388 5.72 20.35 -10.77
N HIS A 389 5.24 21.60 -10.73
CA HIS A 389 4.80 22.36 -11.90
C HIS A 389 3.86 21.57 -12.82
N THR A 390 2.86 20.90 -12.25
CA THR A 390 1.96 20.01 -12.97
C THR A 390 0.49 20.28 -12.63
N GLU A 391 -0.40 19.81 -13.49
CA GLU A 391 -1.85 19.87 -13.25
C GLU A 391 -2.24 18.93 -12.10
N LEU A 392 -3.10 19.43 -11.22
CA LEU A 392 -3.70 18.67 -10.13
C LEU A 392 -5.18 18.42 -10.42
N ILE A 393 -5.60 17.18 -10.26
CA ILE A 393 -7.01 16.77 -10.33
C ILE A 393 -7.40 16.14 -9.00
N ILE A 394 -8.37 16.74 -8.33
CA ILE A 394 -9.05 16.17 -7.17
C ILE A 394 -10.49 15.87 -7.61
N PRO A 395 -10.86 14.60 -7.85
CA PRO A 395 -12.23 14.25 -8.19
C PRO A 395 -13.19 14.51 -7.02
N GLU A 396 -14.47 14.79 -7.30
CA GLU A 396 -15.49 15.10 -6.28
C GLU A 396 -15.60 14.02 -5.18
N CYS A 397 -15.47 12.75 -5.55
CA CYS A 397 -15.51 11.60 -4.65
C CYS A 397 -14.12 11.10 -4.21
N ALA A 398 -13.08 11.94 -4.24
CA ALA A 398 -11.70 11.59 -3.90
C ALA A 398 -11.57 10.84 -2.56
N HIS A 399 -12.32 11.26 -1.53
CA HIS A 399 -12.29 10.69 -0.18
C HIS A 399 -12.83 9.25 -0.07
N VAL A 400 -13.53 8.75 -1.10
CA VAL A 400 -14.07 7.38 -1.19
C VAL A 400 -13.61 6.65 -2.45
N ALA A 401 -12.55 7.14 -3.13
CA ALA A 401 -12.08 6.58 -4.38
C ALA A 401 -11.77 5.08 -4.30
N ASN A 402 -11.24 4.60 -3.16
CA ASN A 402 -11.03 3.18 -2.91
C ASN A 402 -12.31 2.33 -3.08
N ALA A 403 -13.41 2.77 -2.47
CA ALA A 403 -14.70 2.10 -2.58
C ALA A 403 -15.27 2.19 -4.00
N VAL A 404 -15.08 3.32 -4.68
CA VAL A 404 -15.45 3.49 -6.09
C VAL A 404 -14.69 2.49 -6.95
N GLY A 405 -13.38 2.33 -6.74
CA GLY A 405 -12.58 1.37 -7.50
C GLY A 405 -12.95 -0.08 -7.24
N ALA A 406 -13.32 -0.42 -6.01
CA ALA A 406 -13.86 -1.75 -5.68
C ALA A 406 -15.16 -2.07 -6.43
N ILE A 407 -15.97 -1.05 -6.76
CA ILE A 407 -17.22 -1.21 -7.54
C ILE A 407 -16.94 -1.18 -9.06
N ALA A 408 -16.02 -0.32 -9.49
CA ALA A 408 -15.69 -0.12 -10.91
C ALA A 408 -14.82 -1.24 -11.49
N GLY A 409 -14.19 -2.06 -10.63
CA GLY A 409 -13.35 -3.17 -11.04
C GLY A 409 -14.10 -4.21 -11.88
N GLY A 410 -13.46 -4.71 -12.94
CA GLY A 410 -13.92 -5.88 -13.69
C GLY A 410 -13.27 -7.16 -13.17
N VAL A 411 -13.78 -8.31 -13.60
CA VAL A 411 -13.09 -9.60 -13.40
C VAL A 411 -12.03 -9.74 -14.49
N VAL A 412 -10.77 -9.89 -14.09
CA VAL A 412 -9.64 -10.04 -15.03
C VAL A 412 -8.77 -11.22 -14.62
N LEU A 413 -8.57 -12.14 -15.56
CA LEU A 413 -7.63 -13.25 -15.43
C LEU A 413 -6.58 -13.15 -16.52
N ARG A 414 -5.31 -13.30 -16.12
CA ARG A 414 -4.18 -13.37 -17.05
C ARG A 414 -3.49 -14.71 -16.93
N LYS A 415 -3.13 -15.28 -18.07
CA LYS A 415 -2.32 -16.50 -18.14
C LYS A 415 -1.27 -16.34 -19.23
N GLN A 416 -0.07 -16.79 -18.93
CA GLN A 416 1.01 -16.89 -19.89
C GLN A 416 1.24 -18.36 -20.26
N VAL A 417 1.27 -18.64 -21.55
CA VAL A 417 1.75 -19.92 -22.09
C VAL A 417 3.07 -19.66 -22.82
N VAL A 418 4.06 -20.50 -22.54
CA VAL A 418 5.37 -20.44 -23.16
C VAL A 418 5.46 -21.55 -24.20
N ILE A 419 5.96 -21.20 -25.38
CA ILE A 419 6.34 -22.12 -26.45
C ILE A 419 7.85 -21.96 -26.64
N GLN A 420 8.62 -23.04 -26.50
CA GLN A 420 10.07 -23.03 -26.64
C GLN A 420 10.53 -23.98 -27.73
N LEU A 421 11.52 -23.58 -28.51
CA LEU A 421 12.25 -24.47 -29.38
C LEU A 421 13.10 -25.42 -28.53
N ILE A 422 12.92 -26.71 -28.74
CA ILE A 422 13.64 -27.80 -28.08
C ILE A 422 14.43 -28.55 -29.13
N GLU A 423 15.69 -28.85 -28.82
CA GLU A 423 16.56 -29.72 -29.61
C GLU A 423 16.82 -30.98 -28.80
N GLU A 424 16.24 -32.10 -29.22
CA GLU A 424 16.44 -33.42 -28.61
C GLU A 424 16.67 -34.45 -29.73
N TYR A 425 17.70 -35.29 -29.59
CA TYR A 425 18.02 -36.38 -30.52
C TYR A 425 18.09 -35.96 -32.00
N GLU A 426 18.76 -34.84 -32.29
CA GLU A 426 18.90 -34.25 -33.64
C GLU A 426 17.58 -33.80 -34.29
N ARG A 427 16.47 -33.73 -33.53
CA ARG A 427 15.20 -33.14 -33.97
C ARG A 427 14.96 -31.82 -33.25
N MET A 428 14.58 -30.80 -34.01
CA MET A 428 14.06 -29.54 -33.49
C MET A 428 12.54 -29.54 -33.52
N PHE A 429 11.90 -29.17 -32.42
CA PHE A 429 10.45 -29.01 -32.32
C PHE A 429 10.11 -27.92 -31.30
N PHE A 430 8.92 -27.34 -31.41
CA PHE A 430 8.39 -26.38 -30.47
C PHE A 430 7.55 -27.09 -29.41
N ARG A 431 7.93 -26.94 -28.14
CA ARG A 431 7.17 -27.44 -26.98
C ARG A 431 6.35 -26.34 -26.35
N ALA A 432 5.04 -26.50 -26.30
CA ALA A 432 4.12 -25.66 -25.54
C ALA A 432 3.91 -26.24 -24.13
N TYR A 433 3.98 -25.39 -23.11
CA TYR A 433 3.73 -25.76 -21.71
C TYR A 433 2.31 -25.37 -21.31
N LEU A 434 1.37 -26.32 -21.37
CA LEU A 434 -0.06 -26.09 -21.08
C LEU A 434 -0.43 -26.54 -19.66
N PRO A 435 -1.58 -26.09 -19.12
CA PRO A 435 -2.05 -26.52 -17.79
C PRO A 435 -2.29 -28.03 -17.66
N ASP A 436 -2.65 -28.71 -18.76
CA ASP A 436 -2.95 -30.15 -18.82
C ASP A 436 -1.74 -31.01 -19.22
N GLY A 437 -0.61 -30.39 -19.59
CA GLY A 437 0.62 -31.09 -19.98
C GLY A 437 1.41 -30.38 -21.08
N ASN A 438 2.52 -30.97 -21.49
CA ASN A 438 3.31 -30.43 -22.60
C ASN A 438 2.81 -30.99 -23.94
N ARG A 439 2.89 -30.19 -25.01
CA ARG A 439 2.59 -30.61 -26.38
C ARG A 439 3.68 -30.14 -27.33
N ASP A 440 4.05 -31.00 -28.28
CA ASP A 440 5.17 -30.77 -29.20
C ASP A 440 4.65 -30.57 -30.62
N PHE A 441 5.24 -29.60 -31.34
CA PHE A 441 4.84 -29.15 -32.67
C PHE A 441 6.07 -28.96 -33.56
N ASP A 442 5.94 -29.22 -34.85
CA ASP A 442 7.06 -28.99 -35.79
C ASP A 442 7.17 -27.50 -36.19
N GLU A 443 6.06 -26.76 -36.19
CA GLU A 443 6.01 -25.35 -36.58
C GLU A 443 5.43 -24.44 -35.48
N ILE A 444 6.03 -23.26 -35.31
CA ILE A 444 5.62 -22.31 -34.27
C ILE A 444 4.22 -21.74 -34.49
N ASN A 445 3.83 -21.48 -35.74
CA ASN A 445 2.52 -20.91 -36.04
C ASN A 445 1.40 -21.91 -35.76
N GLN A 446 1.64 -23.20 -36.07
CA GLN A 446 0.74 -24.28 -35.68
C GLN A 446 0.62 -24.37 -34.16
N ALA A 447 1.75 -24.34 -33.44
CA ALA A 447 1.76 -24.34 -31.98
C ALA A 447 0.93 -23.18 -31.39
N VAL A 448 1.08 -21.97 -31.94
CA VAL A 448 0.34 -20.79 -31.47
C VAL A 448 -1.17 -20.93 -31.70
N GLU A 449 -1.59 -21.39 -32.88
CA GLU A 449 -3.01 -21.55 -33.22
C GLU A 449 -3.67 -22.62 -32.34
N GLU A 450 -3.02 -23.78 -32.18
CA GLU A 450 -3.55 -24.85 -31.34
C GLU A 450 -3.60 -24.45 -29.86
N VAL A 451 -2.55 -23.79 -29.34
CA VAL A 451 -2.54 -23.27 -27.97
C VAL A 451 -3.67 -22.25 -27.75
N ALA A 452 -3.93 -21.36 -28.71
CA ALA A 452 -5.02 -20.39 -28.62
C ALA A 452 -6.40 -21.06 -28.56
N GLN A 453 -6.60 -22.14 -29.33
CA GLN A 453 -7.85 -22.93 -29.30
C GLN A 453 -8.02 -23.70 -27.98
N ILE A 454 -6.96 -24.29 -27.45
CA ILE A 454 -6.98 -25.04 -26.18
C ILE A 454 -7.24 -24.12 -24.99
N MET A 455 -6.59 -22.95 -24.95
CA MET A 455 -6.67 -22.05 -23.80
C MET A 455 -7.98 -21.29 -23.69
N ARG A 456 -8.67 -21.01 -24.81
CA ARG A 456 -9.92 -20.24 -24.82
C ARG A 456 -11.01 -20.81 -23.87
N PRO A 457 -11.43 -22.09 -23.98
CA PRO A 457 -12.45 -22.65 -23.09
C PRO A 457 -11.97 -22.74 -21.63
N VAL A 458 -10.68 -23.02 -21.40
CA VAL A 458 -10.10 -23.08 -20.05
C VAL A 458 -10.18 -21.72 -19.36
N LEU A 459 -9.86 -20.64 -20.07
CA LEU A 459 -9.91 -19.28 -19.54
C LEU A 459 -11.33 -18.79 -19.32
N GLU A 460 -12.26 -19.15 -20.22
CA GLU A 460 -13.67 -18.83 -20.09
C GLU A 460 -14.26 -19.47 -18.83
N GLU A 461 -14.03 -20.77 -18.62
CA GLU A 461 -14.46 -21.47 -17.42
C GLU A 461 -13.85 -20.86 -16.14
N GLN A 462 -12.53 -20.59 -16.14
CA GLN A 462 -11.87 -19.97 -15.00
C GLN A 462 -12.41 -18.57 -14.71
N ALA A 463 -12.69 -17.76 -15.74
CA ALA A 463 -13.25 -16.42 -15.56
C ALA A 463 -14.65 -16.49 -14.95
N ILE A 464 -15.50 -17.42 -15.39
CA ILE A 464 -16.83 -17.67 -14.79
C ILE A 464 -16.69 -18.13 -13.33
N GLN A 465 -15.76 -19.03 -13.02
CA GLN A 465 -15.47 -19.45 -11.66
C GLN A 465 -14.98 -18.29 -10.77
N ALA A 466 -14.17 -17.39 -11.34
CA ALA A 466 -13.74 -16.15 -10.70
C ALA A 466 -14.88 -15.13 -10.56
N GLY A 467 -15.99 -15.29 -11.29
CA GLY A 467 -17.22 -14.51 -11.14
C GLY A 467 -17.54 -13.57 -12.28
N ALA A 468 -16.91 -13.75 -13.44
CA ALA A 468 -17.23 -13.02 -14.65
C ALA A 468 -18.54 -13.53 -15.29
N ASP A 469 -19.38 -12.59 -15.71
CA ASP A 469 -20.39 -12.77 -16.74
C ASP A 469 -19.89 -12.18 -18.06
N HIS A 470 -20.28 -12.79 -19.19
CA HIS A 470 -19.91 -12.39 -20.55
C HIS A 470 -18.40 -12.17 -20.73
N VAL A 471 -17.65 -13.27 -20.87
CA VAL A 471 -16.18 -13.25 -20.92
C VAL A 471 -15.68 -12.91 -22.33
N GLU A 472 -14.85 -11.88 -22.43
CA GLU A 472 -14.05 -11.56 -23.60
C GLU A 472 -12.61 -12.04 -23.40
N ILE A 473 -12.02 -12.67 -24.41
CA ILE A 473 -10.65 -13.22 -24.33
C ILE A 473 -9.79 -12.62 -25.44
N ALA A 474 -8.76 -11.90 -25.03
CA ALA A 474 -7.72 -11.37 -25.90
C ALA A 474 -6.41 -12.16 -25.72
N MET A 475 -5.62 -12.28 -26.78
CA MET A 475 -4.30 -12.91 -26.77
C MET A 475 -3.28 -12.01 -27.45
N ASN A 476 -2.17 -11.74 -26.76
CA ASN A 476 -1.00 -11.06 -27.31
C ASN A 476 0.16 -12.05 -27.44
N ARG A 477 0.85 -12.05 -28.59
CA ARG A 477 2.02 -12.89 -28.87
C ARG A 477 3.29 -12.05 -28.83
N CYS A 478 4.31 -12.56 -28.15
CA CYS A 478 5.65 -11.98 -28.10
C CYS A 478 6.68 -13.03 -28.50
N ASP A 479 7.37 -12.79 -29.61
CA ASP A 479 8.33 -13.74 -30.19
C ASP A 479 9.75 -13.48 -29.71
N GLN A 480 10.49 -14.55 -29.46
CA GLN A 480 11.91 -14.51 -29.15
C GLN A 480 12.69 -14.78 -30.42
N LEU A 481 13.12 -13.71 -31.07
CA LEU A 481 13.82 -13.76 -32.36
C LEU A 481 15.32 -13.59 -32.13
N VAL A 482 16.13 -14.40 -32.82
CA VAL A 482 17.59 -14.31 -32.81
C VAL A 482 18.10 -14.21 -34.24
N PRO A 483 19.02 -13.26 -34.54
CA PRO A 483 19.63 -13.15 -35.86
C PRO A 483 20.37 -14.44 -36.23
N THR A 484 20.17 -14.93 -37.45
CA THR A 484 20.83 -16.14 -37.96
C THR A 484 22.32 -15.93 -38.27
N GLY A 485 22.81 -14.68 -38.28
CA GLY A 485 24.21 -14.31 -38.43
C GLY A 485 24.44 -12.80 -38.41
N PRO A 486 25.70 -12.32 -38.39
CA PRO A 486 26.02 -10.90 -38.44
C PRO A 486 25.60 -10.30 -39.80
N GLY A 487 24.58 -9.44 -39.81
CA GLY A 487 24.13 -8.72 -41.00
C GLY A 487 23.14 -9.48 -41.91
N THR A 488 22.58 -10.61 -41.46
CA THR A 488 21.44 -11.25 -42.14
C THR A 488 20.12 -10.62 -41.70
N ILE A 489 19.15 -10.57 -42.62
CA ILE A 489 17.76 -10.13 -42.34
C ILE A 489 16.94 -11.30 -41.76
N ASP A 490 17.41 -12.54 -41.94
CA ASP A 490 16.73 -13.74 -41.48
C ASP A 490 16.87 -13.92 -39.96
N GLU A 491 15.73 -13.98 -39.27
CA GLU A 491 15.63 -14.20 -37.83
C GLU A 491 15.08 -15.60 -37.55
N LEU A 492 15.72 -16.33 -36.63
CA LEU A 492 15.23 -17.61 -36.13
C LEU A 492 14.37 -17.36 -34.88
N CYS A 493 13.16 -17.90 -34.87
CA CYS A 493 12.32 -17.86 -33.68
C CYS A 493 12.70 -18.99 -32.71
N LEU A 494 13.24 -18.63 -31.54
CA LEU A 494 13.56 -19.56 -30.47
C LEU A 494 12.34 -19.95 -29.63
N GLY A 495 11.22 -19.26 -29.81
CA GLY A 495 9.99 -19.50 -29.07
C GLY A 495 9.07 -18.28 -29.02
N SER A 496 7.87 -18.50 -28.48
CA SER A 496 6.86 -17.46 -28.31
C SER A 496 6.31 -17.49 -26.89
N LYS A 497 6.01 -16.30 -26.36
CA LYS A 497 5.18 -16.14 -25.16
C LYS A 497 3.80 -15.65 -25.59
N LEU A 498 2.77 -16.40 -25.19
CA LEU A 498 1.37 -16.05 -25.43
C LEU A 498 0.77 -15.55 -24.13
N HIS A 499 0.34 -14.29 -24.12
CA HIS A 499 -0.30 -13.63 -22.99
C HIS A 499 -1.80 -13.55 -23.25
N PHE A 500 -2.56 -14.36 -22.52
CA PHE A 500 -4.01 -14.36 -22.58
C PHE A 500 -4.57 -13.47 -21.47
N THR A 501 -5.55 -12.64 -21.82
CA THR A 501 -6.33 -11.85 -20.86
C THR A 501 -7.80 -12.16 -21.07
N ALA A 502 -8.44 -12.72 -20.05
CA ALA A 502 -9.89 -12.92 -20.00
C ALA A 502 -10.50 -11.83 -19.12
N THR A 503 -11.44 -11.07 -19.67
CA THR A 503 -12.12 -9.96 -19.00
C THR A 503 -13.62 -10.18 -18.98
N GLY A 504 -14.28 -9.84 -17.88
CA GLY A 504 -15.74 -9.82 -17.82
C GLY A 504 -16.24 -8.93 -16.67
N ARG A 505 -17.55 -8.76 -16.59
CA ARG A 505 -18.17 -8.00 -15.48
C ARG A 505 -18.55 -8.96 -14.35
N PRO A 506 -18.54 -8.52 -13.08
CA PRO A 506 -19.09 -9.32 -11.99
C PRO A 506 -20.53 -9.73 -12.28
N GLY A 507 -20.82 -11.02 -12.21
CA GLY A 507 -22.19 -11.51 -12.38
C GLY A 507 -23.08 -11.18 -11.19
N MET A 508 -24.26 -10.59 -11.45
CA MET A 508 -25.22 -10.14 -10.43
C MET A 508 -26.30 -11.17 -10.07
N LEU A 509 -26.18 -12.41 -10.54
CA LEU A 509 -27.21 -13.45 -10.39
C LEU A 509 -27.02 -14.30 -9.13
#